data_AF-A0A9Q1IPX2-F1
#
_entry.id   AF-A0A9Q1IPX2-F1
#
_cell.length_a   1.000
_cell.length_b   1.000
_cell.length_c   1.000
_cell.angle_alpha   90.00
_cell.angle_beta   90.00
_cell.angle_gamma   90.00
#
_symmetry.space_group_name_H-M   'P 1'
#
loop_
_entity.id
_entity.type
_entity.pdbx_description
1 polymer ?
#
loop_
_entity_poly.entity_id
_entity_poly.type
_entity_poly.pdbx_seq_one_letter_code
_entity_poly.pdbx_strand_id
1 'polypeptide(L)'
;MGGNTGVHTRLLCMVLQLFLPLSEICCQGPQDPGIAHQFFFTRPVYNATIYENSAAWTYVTSEVRMGVCLVLGSWDIQYWIDSGDDEGLFSTEEYTVGNFSFLRIRTKGGNSTILNREIQDSYALMVKAITKGGLEASTTVNVQILDMNDLRPLFSPTAYSVSVSESTPLRTSLVQVTATDADIGSNGEFYYFFREKVEDFAVHPTSGVISLCTRLNTDKQRSYDLEVFAVERGVKPYGINGVSSRAKVSIHVERVNEYAPTMNIVVNIPSLLDMNTVYAVATVEDMDEGLNGDIEWVSIVAGDPLEQFVVDRSAVGNEYKIKASELVHWDSFPYGCNLTLQAKDRGSPPKFSNVQIGTSVLKVEAKDNDKGKDGDIRYSIRGWE
;
A
#
# COMPACT_ATOMS: atom_id res chain seq x y z
N MET A 1 -49.25 34.14 39.67
CA MET A 1 -49.68 35.55 39.62
C MET A 1 -48.51 36.40 39.17
N GLY A 2 -48.71 37.22 38.13
CA GLY A 2 -47.73 38.16 37.55
C GLY A 2 -46.67 37.49 36.68
N GLY A 3 -46.60 37.63 35.36
CA GLY A 3 -47.11 38.67 34.47
C GLY A 3 -46.05 39.75 34.27
N ASN A 4 -45.20 39.61 33.23
CA ASN A 4 -44.79 40.65 32.28
C ASN A 4 -43.68 40.12 31.37
N THR A 5 -43.99 39.91 30.09
CA THR A 5 -43.69 40.79 28.93
C THR A 5 -42.37 40.44 28.27
N GLY A 6 -42.51 39.91 27.06
CA GLY A 6 -41.42 39.60 26.16
C GLY A 6 -40.61 40.84 25.79
N VAL A 7 -39.32 40.60 25.67
CA VAL A 7 -38.41 41.49 24.98
C VAL A 7 -37.85 40.67 23.82
N HIS A 8 -38.33 40.99 22.62
CA HIS A 8 -37.71 40.57 21.38
C HIS A 8 -36.32 41.20 21.31
N THR A 9 -35.29 40.46 21.69
CA THR A 9 -33.90 40.87 21.47
C THR A 9 -33.58 40.69 19.98
N ARG A 10 -33.75 41.75 19.20
CA ARG A 10 -33.18 41.83 17.85
C ARG A 10 -31.66 41.86 17.99
N LEU A 11 -31.00 40.78 17.59
CA LEU A 11 -29.55 40.73 17.45
C LEU A 11 -29.17 41.64 16.28
N LEU A 12 -28.62 42.81 16.62
CA LEU A 12 -28.08 43.80 15.69
C LEU A 12 -26.74 43.28 15.15
N CYS A 13 -26.74 42.52 14.04
CA CYS A 13 -25.51 42.25 13.30
C CYS A 13 -25.09 43.53 12.57
N MET A 14 -24.16 44.28 13.16
CA MET A 14 -23.36 45.27 12.44
C MET A 14 -22.46 44.53 11.43
N VAL A 15 -22.90 44.45 10.18
CA VAL A 15 -22.01 44.20 9.04
C VAL A 15 -21.47 45.55 8.61
N LEU A 16 -20.19 45.80 8.91
CA LEU A 16 -19.44 46.93 8.41
C LEU A 16 -19.26 46.75 6.89
N GLN A 17 -20.24 47.16 6.10
CA GLN A 17 -20.08 47.27 4.65
C GLN A 17 -19.18 48.47 4.36
N LEU A 18 -17.93 48.19 4.02
CA LEU A 18 -17.07 49.12 3.29
C LEU A 18 -17.75 49.42 1.94
N PHE A 19 -18.54 50.50 1.90
CA PHE A 19 -18.96 51.14 0.67
C PHE A 19 -17.74 51.77 0.01
N LEU A 20 -17.01 50.99 -0.78
CA LEU A 20 -16.24 51.54 -1.89
C LEU A 20 -17.27 51.84 -2.99
N PRO A 21 -17.38 53.10 -3.48
CA PRO A 21 -18.17 53.33 -4.67
C PRO A 21 -17.43 52.63 -5.80
N LEU A 22 -17.99 51.53 -6.30
CA LEU A 22 -17.68 51.04 -7.64
C LEU A 22 -18.10 52.17 -8.57
N SER A 23 -17.10 52.95 -8.97
CA SER A 23 -17.21 53.97 -10.01
C SER A 23 -18.00 53.37 -11.16
N GLU A 24 -19.11 54.02 -11.50
CA GLU A 24 -19.79 53.83 -12.77
C GLU A 24 -18.76 53.95 -13.89
N ILE A 25 -18.30 52.81 -14.42
CA ILE A 25 -17.68 52.77 -15.75
C ILE A 25 -18.85 52.63 -16.73
N CYS A 26 -19.70 53.66 -16.75
CA CYS A 26 -20.55 53.94 -17.87
C CYS A 26 -19.88 55.09 -18.63
N CYS A 27 -19.31 54.75 -19.79
CA CYS A 27 -19.10 55.64 -20.93
C CYS A 27 -18.64 57.08 -20.63
N GLN A 28 -17.33 57.31 -20.46
CA GLN A 28 -16.73 58.61 -20.73
C GLN A 28 -15.47 58.46 -21.60
N GLY A 29 -15.71 58.32 -22.91
CA GLY A 29 -14.81 58.80 -23.97
C GLY A 29 -15.41 60.07 -24.58
N PRO A 30 -14.60 60.93 -25.23
CA PRO A 30 -15.01 62.29 -25.60
C PRO A 30 -16.26 62.29 -26.48
N GLN A 31 -17.22 63.15 -26.14
CA GLN A 31 -18.42 63.40 -26.93
C GLN A 31 -18.04 64.05 -28.25
N ASP A 32 -17.86 63.23 -29.27
CA ASP A 32 -17.77 63.65 -30.67
C ASP A 32 -19.18 63.53 -31.27
N PRO A 33 -19.79 64.60 -31.83
CA PRO A 33 -21.19 64.60 -32.27
C PRO A 33 -21.38 63.92 -33.65
N GLY A 34 -20.75 62.76 -33.84
CA GLY A 34 -20.73 62.02 -35.12
C GLY A 34 -20.78 60.49 -35.01
N ILE A 35 -21.11 59.90 -33.85
CA ILE A 35 -21.06 58.43 -33.67
C ILE A 35 -22.47 57.83 -33.79
N ALA A 36 -22.86 57.54 -35.02
CA ALA A 36 -23.95 56.61 -35.30
C ALA A 36 -23.42 55.17 -35.17
N HIS A 37 -24.09 54.34 -34.36
CA HIS A 37 -24.02 52.87 -34.35
C HIS A 37 -22.67 52.20 -33.99
N GLN A 38 -22.19 52.35 -32.75
CA GLN A 38 -21.15 51.48 -32.23
C GLN A 38 -21.75 50.12 -31.78
N PHE A 39 -21.43 49.05 -32.51
CA PHE A 39 -21.87 47.68 -32.23
C PHE A 39 -20.66 46.80 -31.90
N PHE A 40 -20.50 46.43 -30.63
CA PHE A 40 -19.39 45.59 -30.18
C PHE A 40 -19.70 44.85 -28.89
N PHE A 41 -18.97 43.75 -28.70
CA PHE A 41 -18.96 43.02 -27.45
C PHE A 41 -18.38 43.85 -26.29
N THR A 42 -18.82 43.55 -25.08
CA THR A 42 -18.28 44.23 -23.87
C THR A 42 -16.79 43.99 -23.65
N ARG A 43 -16.24 42.90 -24.20
CA ARG A 43 -14.82 42.58 -24.16
C ARG A 43 -14.37 41.98 -25.50
N PRO A 44 -13.10 42.16 -25.88
CA PRO A 44 -12.53 41.50 -27.05
C PRO A 44 -12.34 39.99 -26.83
N VAL A 45 -12.07 39.59 -25.58
CA VAL A 45 -11.86 38.18 -25.18
C VAL A 45 -12.62 37.88 -23.90
N TYR A 46 -13.26 36.71 -23.85
CA TYR A 46 -13.88 36.14 -22.65
C TYR A 46 -13.22 34.81 -22.28
N ASN A 47 -13.09 34.55 -20.99
CA ASN A 47 -12.70 33.24 -20.49
C ASN A 47 -13.92 32.57 -19.87
N ALA A 48 -14.15 31.33 -20.25
CA ALA A 48 -15.24 30.51 -19.76
C ALA A 48 -14.73 29.10 -19.42
N THR A 49 -15.47 28.40 -18.58
CA THR A 49 -15.13 27.04 -18.16
C THR A 49 -16.35 26.12 -18.24
N ILE A 50 -16.09 24.85 -18.52
CA ILE A 50 -17.10 23.79 -18.52
C ILE A 50 -16.43 22.47 -18.14
N TYR A 51 -17.12 21.61 -17.41
CA TYR A 51 -16.59 20.29 -17.08
C TYR A 51 -16.62 19.37 -18.31
N GLU A 52 -15.63 18.49 -18.42
CA GLU A 52 -15.74 17.37 -19.35
C GLU A 52 -16.93 16.48 -19.03
N ASN A 53 -17.37 15.67 -19.99
CA ASN A 53 -18.54 14.81 -19.86
C ASN A 53 -19.83 15.55 -19.44
N SER A 54 -19.85 16.89 -19.55
CA SER A 54 -21.04 17.71 -19.33
C SER A 54 -22.17 17.25 -20.24
N ALA A 55 -23.36 17.12 -19.67
CA ALA A 55 -24.55 16.74 -20.41
C ALA A 55 -24.81 17.68 -21.59
N ALA A 56 -25.54 17.21 -22.59
CA ALA A 56 -26.04 18.06 -23.67
C ALA A 56 -26.81 19.26 -23.10
N TRP A 57 -26.72 20.40 -23.78
CA TRP A 57 -27.36 21.66 -23.37
C TRP A 57 -26.83 22.28 -22.07
N THR A 58 -25.64 21.88 -21.61
CA THR A 58 -24.97 22.51 -20.45
C THR A 58 -24.31 23.80 -20.89
N TYR A 59 -24.52 24.89 -20.14
CA TYR A 59 -23.94 26.20 -20.45
C TYR A 59 -22.52 26.32 -19.90
N VAL A 60 -21.64 26.97 -20.67
CA VAL A 60 -20.32 27.38 -20.17
C VAL A 60 -20.49 28.46 -19.11
N THR A 61 -19.60 28.47 -18.12
CA THR A 61 -19.61 29.44 -17.02
C THR A 61 -18.52 30.47 -17.22
N SER A 62 -18.85 31.75 -17.09
CA SER A 62 -17.89 32.85 -17.13
C SER A 62 -18.15 33.80 -15.96
N GLU A 63 -17.09 34.30 -15.33
CA GLU A 63 -17.18 35.29 -14.26
C GLU A 63 -17.73 36.65 -14.74
N VAL A 64 -17.67 36.88 -16.07
CA VAL A 64 -18.08 38.12 -16.68
C VAL A 64 -19.22 37.86 -17.65
N ARG A 65 -20.17 38.81 -17.68
CA ARG A 65 -21.31 38.76 -18.58
C ARG A 65 -20.83 38.90 -20.03
N MET A 66 -20.94 37.82 -20.79
CA MET A 66 -20.63 37.81 -22.22
C MET A 66 -21.81 38.36 -23.01
N GLY A 67 -21.56 39.29 -23.94
CA GLY A 67 -22.64 39.85 -24.76
C GLY A 67 -22.38 41.26 -25.27
N VAL A 68 -23.46 41.91 -25.68
CA VAL A 68 -23.48 43.24 -26.31
C VAL A 68 -24.49 44.16 -25.59
N CYS A 69 -24.11 45.42 -25.39
CA CYS A 69 -24.99 46.46 -24.85
C CYS A 69 -25.88 47.06 -25.95
N LEU A 70 -27.18 47.21 -25.66
CA LEU A 70 -28.19 47.77 -26.56
C LEU A 70 -28.39 49.26 -26.23
N VAL A 71 -27.73 50.16 -26.99
CA VAL A 71 -27.71 51.60 -26.67
C VAL A 71 -28.87 52.38 -27.33
N LEU A 72 -29.43 51.91 -28.46
CA LEU A 72 -30.45 52.63 -29.24
C LEU A 72 -31.47 51.68 -29.92
N GLY A 73 -32.27 50.97 -29.12
CA GLY A 73 -33.38 50.12 -29.58
C GLY A 73 -33.23 48.63 -29.28
N SER A 74 -34.33 47.87 -29.45
CA SER A 74 -34.36 46.40 -29.33
C SER A 74 -33.72 45.77 -30.56
N TRP A 75 -32.38 45.71 -30.58
CA TRP A 75 -31.69 45.07 -31.68
C TRP A 75 -31.87 43.57 -31.50
N ASP A 76 -32.46 42.94 -32.51
CA ASP A 76 -32.54 41.49 -32.60
C ASP A 76 -31.15 40.99 -33.03
N ILE A 77 -30.41 40.42 -32.08
CA ILE A 77 -29.01 40.03 -32.25
C ILE A 77 -28.93 38.51 -32.32
N GLN A 78 -28.40 38.01 -33.42
CA GLN A 78 -28.08 36.60 -33.54
C GLN A 78 -26.60 36.39 -33.30
N TYR A 79 -26.28 35.32 -32.58
CA TYR A 79 -24.91 34.88 -32.32
C TYR A 79 -24.64 33.55 -33.03
N TRP A 80 -23.48 33.39 -33.65
CA TRP A 80 -22.97 32.09 -34.14
C TRP A 80 -21.47 31.98 -33.92
N ILE A 81 -21.01 30.74 -33.89
CA ILE A 81 -19.58 30.40 -33.84
C ILE A 81 -19.06 30.36 -35.27
N ASP A 82 -18.07 31.19 -35.55
CA ASP A 82 -17.43 31.33 -36.86
C ASP A 82 -16.26 30.35 -37.04
N SER A 83 -15.50 30.09 -35.97
CA SER A 83 -14.39 29.12 -35.96
C SER A 83 -14.03 28.67 -34.53
N GLY A 84 -13.23 27.60 -34.42
CA GLY A 84 -12.74 27.06 -33.15
C GLY A 84 -13.57 25.91 -32.56
N ASP A 85 -14.63 25.48 -33.26
CA ASP A 85 -15.50 24.35 -32.90
C ASP A 85 -15.59 23.37 -34.08
N ASP A 86 -14.46 22.80 -34.49
CA ASP A 86 -14.38 21.93 -35.68
C ASP A 86 -15.22 20.64 -35.53
N GLU A 87 -15.42 20.20 -34.29
CA GLU A 87 -16.22 19.03 -33.94
C GLU A 87 -17.71 19.36 -33.73
N GLY A 88 -18.09 20.64 -33.75
CA GLY A 88 -19.47 21.08 -33.60
C GLY A 88 -20.05 20.75 -32.22
N LEU A 89 -19.26 20.86 -31.16
CA LEU A 89 -19.61 20.57 -29.78
C LEU A 89 -20.41 21.71 -29.13
N PHE A 90 -20.28 22.94 -29.62
CA PHE A 90 -20.87 24.13 -28.99
C PHE A 90 -21.97 24.76 -29.84
N SER A 91 -22.94 25.37 -29.16
CA SER A 91 -24.00 26.18 -29.75
C SER A 91 -24.13 27.47 -28.98
N THR A 92 -24.33 28.55 -29.71
CA THR A 92 -24.72 29.85 -29.15
C THR A 92 -26.23 29.89 -28.90
N GLU A 93 -26.61 30.68 -27.91
CA GLU A 93 -27.98 31.04 -27.57
C GLU A 93 -28.00 32.50 -27.16
N GLU A 94 -29.01 33.21 -27.65
CA GLU A 94 -29.27 34.61 -27.29
C GLU A 94 -30.22 34.65 -26.09
N TYR A 95 -29.91 35.50 -25.12
CA TYR A 95 -30.86 35.84 -24.06
C TYR A 95 -30.83 37.34 -23.79
N THR A 96 -31.90 38.05 -24.12
CA THR A 96 -31.95 39.51 -23.99
C THR A 96 -32.71 39.94 -22.74
N VAL A 97 -32.11 40.80 -21.92
CA VAL A 97 -32.72 41.40 -20.72
C VAL A 97 -32.46 42.89 -20.70
N GLY A 98 -33.52 43.68 -20.75
CA GLY A 98 -33.43 45.15 -20.72
C GLY A 98 -32.59 45.68 -21.88
N ASN A 99 -31.48 46.33 -21.56
CA ASN A 99 -30.53 46.90 -22.52
C ASN A 99 -29.30 46.03 -22.76
N PHE A 100 -29.37 44.72 -22.49
CA PHE A 100 -28.24 43.81 -22.69
C PHE A 100 -28.69 42.52 -23.37
N SER A 101 -27.98 42.14 -24.44
CA SER A 101 -28.13 40.82 -25.06
C SER A 101 -26.98 39.93 -24.61
N PHE A 102 -27.31 38.86 -23.89
CA PHE A 102 -26.35 37.89 -23.39
C PHE A 102 -26.00 36.88 -24.47
N LEU A 103 -24.69 36.73 -24.71
CA LEU A 103 -24.12 35.59 -25.40
C LEU A 103 -24.04 34.43 -24.41
N ARG A 104 -24.86 33.39 -24.62
CA ARG A 104 -24.75 32.13 -23.88
C ARG A 104 -24.21 31.07 -24.82
N ILE A 105 -23.24 30.29 -24.36
CA ILE A 105 -22.71 29.15 -25.11
C ILE A 105 -23.07 27.89 -24.33
N ARG A 106 -23.57 26.88 -25.02
CA ARG A 106 -23.93 25.57 -24.47
C ARG A 106 -23.38 24.43 -25.30
N THR A 107 -23.26 23.25 -24.71
CA THR A 107 -22.99 22.03 -25.46
C THR A 107 -24.18 21.67 -26.37
N LYS A 108 -23.88 21.10 -27.53
CA LYS A 108 -24.88 20.50 -28.43
C LYS A 108 -25.21 19.08 -27.96
N GLY A 109 -26.46 18.67 -28.16
CA GLY A 109 -26.90 17.28 -27.98
C GLY A 109 -27.14 16.64 -29.34
N GLY A 110 -26.71 15.39 -29.52
CA GLY A 110 -27.05 14.59 -30.71
C GLY A 110 -25.88 13.95 -31.46
N ASN A 111 -24.63 14.34 -31.17
CA ASN A 111 -23.44 13.68 -31.73
C ASN A 111 -22.77 12.81 -30.67
N SER A 112 -22.15 11.69 -31.09
CA SER A 112 -21.41 10.77 -30.20
C SER A 112 -20.12 11.35 -29.61
N THR A 113 -19.79 12.61 -29.92
CA THR A 113 -18.61 13.31 -29.41
C THR A 113 -18.98 14.06 -28.13
N ILE A 114 -18.35 13.64 -27.03
CA ILE A 114 -18.49 14.23 -25.70
C ILE A 114 -17.21 15.04 -25.42
N LEU A 115 -17.33 16.13 -24.66
CA LEU A 115 -16.15 16.87 -24.18
C LEU A 115 -15.25 15.92 -23.39
N ASN A 116 -14.03 15.72 -23.87
CA ASN A 116 -13.01 14.89 -23.24
C ASN A 116 -11.75 15.73 -23.10
N ARG A 117 -11.34 16.00 -21.86
CA ARG A 117 -10.22 16.90 -21.60
C ARG A 117 -8.88 16.29 -22.03
N GLU A 118 -8.73 14.96 -21.97
CA GLU A 118 -7.52 14.25 -22.36
C GLU A 118 -7.25 14.31 -23.88
N ILE A 119 -8.29 14.51 -24.69
CA ILE A 119 -8.18 14.76 -26.13
C ILE A 119 -7.89 16.24 -26.39
N GLN A 120 -8.69 17.13 -25.80
CA GLN A 120 -8.54 18.58 -25.96
C GLN A 120 -9.01 19.33 -24.71
N ASP A 121 -8.08 20.03 -24.06
CA ASP A 121 -8.31 20.71 -22.78
C ASP A 121 -8.86 22.15 -22.92
N SER A 122 -8.89 22.69 -24.13
CA SER A 122 -9.29 24.08 -24.38
C SER A 122 -9.76 24.34 -25.81
N TYR A 123 -10.72 25.27 -25.95
CA TYR A 123 -11.26 25.71 -27.23
C TYR A 123 -11.22 27.23 -27.32
N ALA A 124 -10.72 27.77 -28.44
CA ALA A 124 -10.70 29.20 -28.72
C ALA A 124 -11.79 29.53 -29.76
N LEU A 125 -13.00 29.84 -29.28
CA LEU A 125 -14.17 30.06 -30.13
C LEU A 125 -14.18 31.49 -30.66
N MET A 126 -14.17 31.68 -31.97
CA MET A 126 -14.46 32.98 -32.58
C MET A 126 -15.96 33.12 -32.74
N VAL A 127 -16.58 34.01 -31.97
CA VAL A 127 -18.02 34.25 -31.99
C VAL A 127 -18.32 35.55 -32.70
N LYS A 128 -19.29 35.51 -33.60
CA LYS A 128 -19.82 36.69 -34.29
C LYS A 128 -21.24 36.99 -33.82
N ALA A 129 -21.55 38.29 -33.78
CA ALA A 129 -22.89 38.83 -33.58
C ALA A 129 -23.31 39.55 -34.86
N ILE A 130 -24.50 39.27 -35.37
CA ILE A 130 -25.14 39.98 -36.49
C ILE A 130 -26.46 40.54 -36.00
N THR A 131 -26.72 41.77 -36.38
CA THR A 131 -28.02 42.41 -36.22
C THR A 131 -28.85 42.22 -37.49
N LYS A 132 -30.18 42.26 -37.38
CA LYS A 132 -31.05 42.33 -38.59
C LYS A 132 -30.73 43.50 -39.54
N GLY A 133 -30.06 44.55 -39.03
CA GLY A 133 -29.60 45.71 -39.80
C GLY A 133 -28.25 45.51 -40.51
N GLY A 134 -27.64 44.33 -40.43
CA GLY A 134 -26.37 44.00 -41.11
C GLY A 134 -25.11 44.48 -40.40
N LEU A 135 -25.22 44.99 -39.17
CA LEU A 135 -24.04 45.29 -38.33
C LEU A 135 -23.47 44.00 -37.75
N GLU A 136 -22.15 43.88 -37.80
CA GLU A 136 -21.40 42.71 -37.34
C GLU A 136 -20.38 43.08 -36.27
N ALA A 137 -20.19 42.21 -35.29
CA ALA A 137 -19.13 42.30 -34.28
C ALA A 137 -18.57 40.91 -34.01
N SER A 138 -17.29 40.83 -33.62
CA SER A 138 -16.61 39.57 -33.32
C SER A 138 -15.91 39.62 -31.95
N THR A 139 -15.80 38.47 -31.29
CA THR A 139 -15.05 38.28 -30.05
C THR A 139 -14.48 36.87 -29.99
N THR A 140 -13.47 36.65 -29.13
CA THR A 140 -12.95 35.32 -28.83
C THR A 140 -13.43 34.86 -27.46
N VAL A 141 -13.93 33.63 -27.36
CA VAL A 141 -14.26 32.98 -26.10
C VAL A 141 -13.33 31.78 -25.91
N ASN A 142 -12.43 31.90 -24.94
CA ASN A 142 -11.56 30.81 -24.52
C ASN A 142 -12.33 29.93 -23.53
N VAL A 143 -12.72 28.74 -23.96
CA VAL A 143 -13.39 27.74 -23.13
C VAL A 143 -12.34 26.76 -22.62
N GLN A 144 -12.09 26.76 -21.32
CA GLN A 144 -11.24 25.75 -20.67
C GLN A 144 -12.10 24.58 -20.20
N ILE A 145 -11.69 23.36 -20.55
CA ILE A 145 -12.34 22.13 -20.11
C ILE A 145 -11.78 21.76 -18.74
N LEU A 146 -12.65 21.72 -17.75
CA LEU A 146 -12.34 21.31 -16.41
C LEU A 146 -12.48 19.79 -16.29
N ASP A 147 -11.55 19.22 -15.54
CA ASP A 147 -11.57 17.81 -15.17
C ASP A 147 -12.82 17.44 -14.39
N MET A 148 -13.39 16.28 -14.66
CA MET A 148 -14.42 15.70 -13.82
C MET A 148 -13.88 14.44 -13.16
N ASN A 149 -13.90 14.37 -11.82
CA ASN A 149 -13.60 13.12 -11.13
C ASN A 149 -14.71 12.10 -11.43
N ASP A 150 -14.46 11.24 -12.41
CA ASP A 150 -15.41 10.24 -12.90
C ASP A 150 -14.84 8.83 -13.01
N LEU A 151 -13.52 8.67 -12.89
CA LEU A 151 -12.90 7.38 -12.65
C LEU A 151 -12.87 7.11 -11.15
N ARG A 152 -12.41 5.91 -10.79
CA ARG A 152 -12.35 5.48 -9.39
C ARG A 152 -11.04 4.76 -9.12
N PRO A 153 -10.51 4.81 -7.89
CA PRO A 153 -9.30 4.09 -7.56
C PRO A 153 -9.53 2.60 -7.72
N LEU A 154 -8.59 1.88 -8.32
CA LEU A 154 -8.64 0.44 -8.52
C LEU A 154 -7.45 -0.26 -7.87
N PHE A 155 -7.72 -1.23 -7.00
CA PHE A 155 -6.68 -2.08 -6.43
C PHE A 155 -6.06 -3.04 -7.46
N SER A 156 -4.73 -3.13 -7.46
CA SER A 156 -3.98 -4.12 -8.23
C SER A 156 -2.72 -4.53 -7.44
N PRO A 157 -2.67 -5.76 -6.87
CA PRO A 157 -3.71 -6.81 -6.92
C PRO A 157 -4.93 -6.52 -6.03
N THR A 158 -6.00 -7.30 -6.21
CA THR A 158 -7.25 -7.22 -5.41
C THR A 158 -7.25 -8.13 -4.18
N ALA A 159 -6.24 -8.98 -4.03
CA ALA A 159 -6.07 -9.87 -2.88
C ALA A 159 -4.60 -9.94 -2.47
N TYR A 160 -4.35 -9.95 -1.17
CA TYR A 160 -3.04 -10.01 -0.55
C TYR A 160 -3.05 -11.09 0.53
N SER A 161 -1.94 -11.80 0.69
CA SER A 161 -1.76 -12.78 1.76
C SER A 161 -0.39 -12.61 2.39
N VAL A 162 -0.31 -12.66 3.72
CA VAL A 162 0.94 -12.52 4.48
C VAL A 162 0.90 -13.41 5.72
N SER A 163 2.02 -14.07 6.01
CA SER A 163 2.27 -14.75 7.28
C SER A 163 3.03 -13.83 8.24
N VAL A 164 2.61 -13.78 9.50
CA VAL A 164 3.22 -12.96 10.54
C VAL A 164 3.40 -13.79 11.82
N SER A 165 4.55 -13.66 12.48
CA SER A 165 4.80 -14.33 13.76
C SER A 165 4.02 -13.66 14.89
N GLU A 166 3.50 -14.42 15.85
CA GLU A 166 2.83 -13.83 17.02
C GLU A 166 3.75 -12.97 17.90
N SER A 167 5.08 -13.14 17.80
CA SER A 167 6.08 -12.29 18.46
C SER A 167 6.39 -10.99 17.72
N THR A 168 5.75 -10.74 16.57
CA THR A 168 6.07 -9.61 15.71
C THR A 168 5.93 -8.29 16.49
N PRO A 169 6.95 -7.42 16.47
CA PRO A 169 6.89 -6.16 17.19
C PRO A 169 5.73 -5.27 16.74
N LEU A 170 5.18 -4.50 17.67
CA LEU A 170 4.18 -3.49 17.35
C LEU A 170 4.73 -2.46 16.37
N ARG A 171 3.85 -1.91 15.53
CA ARG A 171 4.12 -0.94 14.46
C ARG A 171 4.96 -1.50 13.30
N THR A 172 5.17 -2.81 13.25
CA THR A 172 5.81 -3.45 12.08
C THR A 172 4.88 -3.36 10.87
N SER A 173 5.42 -2.96 9.72
CA SER A 173 4.73 -2.97 8.43
C SER A 173 4.61 -4.40 7.93
N LEU A 174 3.39 -4.88 7.70
CA LEU A 174 3.13 -6.27 7.33
C LEU A 174 2.97 -6.43 5.82
N VAL A 175 2.16 -5.57 5.21
CA VAL A 175 1.83 -5.62 3.78
C VAL A 175 1.45 -4.22 3.31
N GLN A 176 1.73 -3.91 2.05
CA GLN A 176 1.32 -2.66 1.42
C GLN A 176 0.30 -2.97 0.33
N VAL A 177 -0.90 -2.40 0.45
CA VAL A 177 -1.91 -2.45 -0.62
C VAL A 177 -1.73 -1.28 -1.56
N THR A 178 -1.98 -1.52 -2.85
CA THR A 178 -1.81 -0.53 -3.90
C THR A 178 -3.08 -0.40 -4.72
N ALA A 179 -3.59 0.81 -4.82
CA ALA A 179 -4.62 1.21 -5.78
C ALA A 179 -4.08 2.30 -6.70
N THR A 180 -4.70 2.45 -7.86
CA THR A 180 -4.39 3.50 -8.84
C THR A 180 -5.68 4.15 -9.32
N ASP A 181 -5.69 5.48 -9.39
CA ASP A 181 -6.74 6.25 -10.05
C ASP A 181 -6.19 6.81 -11.36
N ALA A 182 -7.05 6.91 -12.37
CA ALA A 182 -6.69 7.42 -13.70
C ALA A 182 -7.09 8.90 -13.88
N ASP A 183 -7.80 9.49 -12.93
CA ASP A 183 -8.05 10.93 -12.88
C ASP A 183 -6.73 11.71 -12.69
N ILE A 184 -6.63 12.89 -13.31
CA ILE A 184 -5.38 13.70 -13.31
C ILE A 184 -5.38 14.70 -12.14
N GLY A 185 -4.19 14.94 -11.58
CA GLY A 185 -3.99 15.95 -10.55
C GLY A 185 -4.67 15.57 -9.22
N SER A 186 -5.27 16.54 -8.53
CA SER A 186 -5.90 16.31 -7.22
C SER A 186 -7.13 15.41 -7.27
N ASN A 187 -7.71 15.20 -8.44
CA ASN A 187 -8.90 14.36 -8.61
C ASN A 187 -8.60 12.88 -8.48
N GLY A 188 -7.35 12.46 -8.79
CA GLY A 188 -6.85 11.11 -8.57
C GLY A 188 -6.27 10.85 -7.18
N GLU A 189 -6.42 11.79 -6.24
CA GLU A 189 -6.02 11.56 -4.84
C GLU A 189 -7.11 10.79 -4.08
N PHE A 190 -6.72 9.76 -3.35
CA PHE A 190 -7.63 8.92 -2.56
C PHE A 190 -6.96 8.48 -1.25
N TYR A 191 -7.78 7.95 -0.33
CA TYR A 191 -7.35 7.45 0.96
C TYR A 191 -7.72 5.98 1.17
N TYR A 192 -6.83 5.25 1.84
CA TYR A 192 -7.06 3.87 2.29
C TYR A 192 -7.69 3.83 3.69
N PHE A 193 -8.64 2.93 3.90
CA PHE A 193 -9.25 2.68 5.20
C PHE A 193 -9.82 1.26 5.29
N PHE A 194 -10.05 0.79 6.51
CA PHE A 194 -10.82 -0.44 6.76
C PHE A 194 -12.30 -0.12 6.84
N ARG A 195 -13.16 -0.99 6.28
CA ARG A 195 -14.62 -0.83 6.35
C ARG A 195 -15.14 -0.88 7.77
N GLU A 196 -14.58 -1.78 8.55
CA GLU A 196 -14.95 -2.01 9.94
C GLU A 196 -13.79 -1.61 10.85
N LYS A 197 -14.10 -1.34 12.11
CA LYS A 197 -13.08 -1.02 13.09
C LYS A 197 -12.23 -2.27 13.34
N VAL A 198 -10.98 -2.23 12.89
CA VAL A 198 -9.97 -3.26 13.16
C VAL A 198 -9.08 -2.74 14.28
N GLU A 199 -9.02 -3.45 15.41
CA GLU A 199 -8.22 -3.00 16.57
C GLU A 199 -6.76 -3.44 16.47
N ASP A 200 -6.52 -4.61 15.86
CA ASP A 200 -5.19 -5.21 15.80
C ASP A 200 -4.30 -4.64 14.70
N PHE A 201 -4.89 -3.98 13.71
CA PHE A 201 -4.19 -3.47 12.53
C PHE A 201 -4.60 -2.04 12.19
N ALA A 202 -3.69 -1.27 11.63
CA ALA A 202 -3.96 0.04 11.06
C ALA A 202 -3.43 0.13 9.63
N VAL A 203 -4.20 0.77 8.74
CA VAL A 203 -3.77 1.08 7.37
C VAL A 203 -3.38 2.56 7.30
N HIS A 204 -2.21 2.84 6.72
CA HIS A 204 -1.77 4.21 6.49
C HIS A 204 -2.58 4.83 5.33
N PRO A 205 -3.21 6.00 5.54
CA PRO A 205 -4.25 6.51 4.63
C PRO A 205 -3.73 6.88 3.24
N THR A 206 -2.45 7.21 3.07
CA THR A 206 -1.90 7.60 1.75
C THR A 206 -0.96 6.58 1.14
N SER A 207 -0.35 5.69 1.94
CA SER A 207 0.64 4.73 1.43
C SER A 207 0.08 3.31 1.28
N GLY A 208 -1.06 3.02 1.90
CA GLY A 208 -1.66 1.68 1.89
C GLY A 208 -0.90 0.66 2.75
N VAL A 209 0.09 1.08 3.54
CA VAL A 209 0.84 0.19 4.43
C VAL A 209 -0.04 -0.23 5.61
N ILE A 210 -0.25 -1.52 5.77
CA ILE A 210 -0.91 -2.14 6.92
C ILE A 210 0.13 -2.49 7.96
N SER A 211 -0.09 -2.06 9.19
CA SER A 211 0.83 -2.22 10.32
C SER A 211 0.15 -2.81 11.54
N LEU A 212 0.92 -3.51 12.36
CA LEU A 212 0.45 -4.17 13.57
C LEU A 212 0.28 -3.16 14.73
N CYS A 213 -0.88 -3.16 15.40
CA CYS A 213 -1.19 -2.25 16.52
C CYS A 213 -1.24 -2.95 17.87
N THR A 214 -1.57 -4.24 17.89
CA THR A 214 -1.70 -5.04 19.13
C THR A 214 -0.81 -6.29 19.05
N ARG A 215 -0.62 -6.95 20.20
CA ARG A 215 0.10 -8.23 20.22
C ARG A 215 -0.81 -9.34 19.71
N LEU A 216 -0.33 -10.08 18.73
CA LEU A 216 -1.03 -11.23 18.19
C LEU A 216 -0.95 -12.42 19.18
N ASN A 217 -1.92 -13.32 19.08
CA ASN A 217 -1.97 -14.53 19.90
C ASN A 217 -2.66 -15.63 19.09
N THR A 218 -1.90 -16.70 18.79
CA THR A 218 -2.38 -17.82 17.97
C THR A 218 -3.46 -18.67 18.64
N ASP A 219 -3.58 -18.65 19.96
CA ASP A 219 -4.66 -19.36 20.69
C ASP A 219 -5.99 -18.62 20.61
N LYS A 220 -5.95 -17.29 20.47
CA LYS A 220 -7.15 -16.46 20.27
C LYS A 220 -7.61 -16.47 18.82
N GLN A 221 -6.71 -16.17 17.90
CA GLN A 221 -7.04 -16.01 16.49
C GLN A 221 -5.82 -16.26 15.60
N ARG A 222 -5.93 -17.22 14.69
CA ARG A 222 -4.85 -17.63 13.77
C ARG A 222 -4.92 -16.96 12.40
N SER A 223 -6.04 -16.35 12.05
CA SER A 223 -6.23 -15.73 10.73
C SER A 223 -7.13 -14.49 10.82
N TYR A 224 -6.78 -13.48 10.03
CA TYR A 224 -7.57 -12.25 9.88
C TYR A 224 -7.85 -12.02 8.40
N ASP A 225 -9.12 -11.83 8.05
CA ASP A 225 -9.54 -11.41 6.71
C ASP A 225 -10.01 -9.96 6.79
N LEU A 226 -9.19 -9.06 6.27
CA LEU A 226 -9.44 -7.62 6.29
C LEU A 226 -9.94 -7.17 4.91
N GLU A 227 -10.93 -6.29 4.89
CA GLU A 227 -11.35 -5.58 3.67
C GLU A 227 -10.83 -4.13 3.72
N VAL A 228 -9.94 -3.79 2.79
CA VAL A 228 -9.40 -2.43 2.61
C VAL A 228 -10.12 -1.75 1.46
N PHE A 229 -10.49 -0.50 1.67
CA PHE A 229 -11.18 0.34 0.69
C PHE A 229 -10.33 1.55 0.32
N ALA A 230 -10.47 2.00 -0.92
CA ALA A 230 -9.91 3.25 -1.40
C ALA A 230 -11.05 4.23 -1.70
N VAL A 231 -11.03 5.41 -1.08
CA VAL A 231 -12.04 6.46 -1.29
C VAL A 231 -11.37 7.72 -1.84
N GLU A 232 -11.92 8.24 -2.92
CA GLU A 232 -11.48 9.51 -3.52
C GLU A 232 -11.61 10.67 -2.53
N ARG A 233 -10.71 11.65 -2.66
CA ARG A 233 -10.72 12.88 -1.88
C ARG A 233 -11.74 13.90 -2.40
N GLY A 234 -12.14 13.80 -3.67
CA GLY A 234 -13.07 14.71 -4.35
C GLY A 234 -14.55 14.46 -4.05
N VAL A 235 -15.38 15.49 -4.19
CA VAL A 235 -16.85 15.39 -4.12
C VAL A 235 -17.38 15.23 -5.55
N LYS A 236 -17.96 14.07 -5.89
CA LYS A 236 -18.61 13.90 -7.20
C LYS A 236 -19.87 14.77 -7.29
N PRO A 237 -20.10 15.53 -8.38
CA PRO A 237 -21.26 16.42 -8.51
C PRO A 237 -22.62 15.70 -8.54
N TYR A 238 -22.66 14.38 -8.78
CA TYR A 238 -23.89 13.60 -8.95
C TYR A 238 -24.24 12.65 -7.78
N GLY A 239 -23.75 12.89 -6.57
CA GLY A 239 -24.30 12.26 -5.36
C GLY A 239 -24.15 10.74 -5.24
N ILE A 240 -23.40 10.09 -6.13
CA ILE A 240 -22.96 8.72 -5.92
C ILE A 240 -21.78 8.78 -4.97
N ASN A 241 -22.07 8.63 -3.67
CA ASN A 241 -21.05 8.45 -2.64
C ASN A 241 -20.04 7.41 -3.13
N GLY A 242 -18.78 7.84 -3.24
CA GLY A 242 -17.69 7.18 -3.97
C GLY A 242 -17.78 5.66 -3.95
N VAL A 243 -17.93 5.08 -5.14
CA VAL A 243 -17.84 3.63 -5.31
C VAL A 243 -16.38 3.25 -5.17
N SER A 244 -15.93 3.15 -3.92
CA SER A 244 -14.63 2.64 -3.52
C SER A 244 -14.41 1.24 -4.10
N SER A 245 -13.27 1.01 -4.76
CA SER A 245 -12.82 -0.37 -4.97
C SER A 245 -12.37 -0.97 -3.64
N ARG A 246 -12.29 -2.31 -3.58
CA ARG A 246 -11.86 -3.04 -2.38
C ARG A 246 -10.75 -4.04 -2.69
N ALA A 247 -9.86 -4.24 -1.72
CA ALA A 247 -8.91 -5.35 -1.69
C ALA A 247 -9.14 -6.22 -0.44
N LYS A 248 -8.93 -7.52 -0.59
CA LYS A 248 -8.92 -8.48 0.52
C LYS A 248 -7.49 -8.70 1.00
N VAL A 249 -7.29 -8.71 2.32
CA VAL A 249 -5.99 -8.99 2.93
C VAL A 249 -6.16 -10.11 3.95
N SER A 250 -5.55 -11.26 3.66
CA SER A 250 -5.55 -12.42 4.56
C SER A 250 -4.22 -12.49 5.31
N ILE A 251 -4.28 -12.32 6.62
CA ILE A 251 -3.11 -12.37 7.52
C ILE A 251 -3.16 -13.69 8.29
N HIS A 252 -2.13 -14.51 8.13
CA HIS A 252 -1.96 -15.77 8.86
C HIS A 252 -0.97 -15.57 10.02
N VAL A 253 -1.36 -15.94 11.23
CA VAL A 253 -0.50 -15.82 12.41
C VAL A 253 0.20 -17.15 12.67
N GLU A 254 1.53 -17.11 12.70
CA GLU A 254 2.39 -18.26 12.96
C GLU A 254 2.86 -18.25 14.42
N ARG A 255 2.87 -19.45 15.01
CA ARG A 255 3.35 -19.67 16.38
C ARG A 255 4.86 -19.49 16.42
N VAL A 256 5.35 -18.84 17.47
CA VAL A 256 6.78 -18.64 17.68
C VAL A 256 7.41 -19.92 18.19
N ASN A 257 8.60 -20.24 17.70
CA ASN A 257 9.40 -21.32 18.25
C ASN A 257 9.85 -20.99 19.68
N GLU A 258 9.30 -21.67 20.69
CA GLU A 258 9.48 -21.30 22.11
C GLU A 258 10.62 -22.07 22.77
N TYR A 259 10.82 -23.33 22.42
CA TYR A 259 11.82 -24.23 22.96
C TYR A 259 12.94 -24.48 21.94
N ALA A 260 14.07 -24.95 22.44
CA ALA A 260 15.17 -25.39 21.61
C ALA A 260 15.23 -26.92 21.71
N PRO A 261 15.73 -27.61 20.69
CA PRO A 261 15.75 -29.06 20.68
C PRO A 261 16.64 -29.56 21.83
N THR A 262 16.20 -30.56 22.57
CA THR A 262 16.94 -31.15 23.68
C THR A 262 17.54 -32.48 23.24
N MET A 263 18.85 -32.65 23.43
CA MET A 263 19.56 -33.88 23.08
C MET A 263 19.83 -34.74 24.31
N ASN A 264 19.35 -35.98 24.30
CA ASN A 264 19.70 -37.01 25.27
C ASN A 264 20.68 -37.99 24.62
N ILE A 265 21.87 -38.16 25.20
CA ILE A 265 22.92 -38.97 24.58
C ILE A 265 23.25 -40.18 25.43
N VAL A 266 23.24 -41.35 24.80
CA VAL A 266 23.68 -42.62 25.35
C VAL A 266 25.00 -43.01 24.67
N VAL A 267 26.08 -43.03 25.44
CA VAL A 267 27.40 -43.45 24.94
C VAL A 267 27.49 -44.97 25.00
N ASN A 268 27.93 -45.58 23.90
CA ASN A 268 28.14 -47.01 23.80
C ASN A 268 29.63 -47.33 23.88
N ILE A 269 29.98 -48.44 24.53
CA ILE A 269 31.34 -48.98 24.51
C ILE A 269 31.42 -49.98 23.36
N PRO A 270 32.20 -49.71 22.30
CA PRO A 270 32.31 -50.61 21.17
C PRO A 270 32.89 -51.97 21.54
N SER A 271 32.34 -53.04 21.00
CA SER A 271 33.07 -54.30 20.85
C SER A 271 34.07 -54.18 19.71
N LEU A 272 35.36 -54.49 19.96
CA LEU A 272 36.51 -54.42 19.03
C LEU A 272 36.34 -55.18 17.69
N LEU A 273 35.25 -55.92 17.49
CA LEU A 273 34.97 -56.75 16.33
C LEU A 273 33.92 -56.16 15.37
N ASP A 274 33.28 -55.03 15.71
CA ASP A 274 32.19 -54.47 14.90
C ASP A 274 32.68 -53.41 13.89
N MET A 275 32.61 -53.76 12.60
CA MET A 275 32.94 -52.89 11.46
C MET A 275 31.99 -51.69 11.28
N ASN A 276 30.88 -51.64 12.03
CA ASN A 276 29.89 -50.55 12.01
C ASN A 276 29.61 -50.06 13.45
N THR A 277 30.69 -49.83 14.19
CA THR A 277 30.64 -49.41 15.59
C THR A 277 29.89 -48.09 15.75
N VAL A 278 28.85 -48.12 16.57
CA VAL A 278 28.14 -46.93 17.04
C VAL A 278 28.75 -46.52 18.39
N TYR A 279 29.33 -45.33 18.46
CA TYR A 279 29.97 -44.80 19.66
C TYR A 279 28.97 -44.12 20.59
N ALA A 280 27.95 -43.49 20.03
CA ALA A 280 26.88 -42.89 20.81
C ALA A 280 25.60 -42.83 19.99
N VAL A 281 24.47 -42.85 20.70
CA VAL A 281 23.14 -42.61 20.14
C VAL A 281 22.59 -41.37 20.81
N ALA A 282 22.26 -40.36 20.00
CA ALA A 282 21.61 -39.14 20.44
C ALA A 282 20.12 -39.20 20.05
N THR A 283 19.23 -39.07 21.02
CA THR A 283 17.80 -38.84 20.78
C THR A 283 17.52 -37.35 20.97
N VAL A 284 16.86 -36.74 19.98
CA VAL A 284 16.58 -35.30 19.98
C VAL A 284 15.07 -35.07 20.03
N GLU A 285 14.64 -34.34 21.04
CA GLU A 285 13.23 -34.03 21.27
C GLU A 285 13.04 -32.53 21.38
N ASP A 286 11.95 -32.03 20.81
CA ASP A 286 11.56 -30.63 20.94
C ASP A 286 10.12 -30.56 21.43
N MET A 287 9.83 -29.60 22.30
CA MET A 287 8.53 -29.44 22.96
C MET A 287 7.55 -28.61 22.12
N ASP A 288 8.02 -27.97 21.04
CA ASP A 288 7.17 -27.24 20.12
C ASP A 288 6.36 -28.14 19.18
N GLU A 289 5.20 -27.66 18.72
CA GLU A 289 4.35 -28.38 17.77
C GLU A 289 4.70 -28.05 16.31
N GLY A 290 4.47 -29.01 15.41
CA GLY A 290 4.60 -28.81 13.97
C GLY A 290 6.04 -28.60 13.51
N LEU A 291 6.27 -27.64 12.62
CA LEU A 291 7.61 -27.34 12.10
C LEU A 291 8.56 -26.79 13.18
N ASN A 292 8.04 -26.13 14.21
CA ASN A 292 8.87 -25.59 15.29
C ASN A 292 9.56 -26.70 16.10
N GLY A 293 8.90 -27.85 16.29
CA GLY A 293 9.51 -29.00 16.94
C GLY A 293 10.19 -30.01 16.01
N ASP A 294 10.18 -29.78 14.69
CA ASP A 294 10.82 -30.68 13.73
C ASP A 294 12.34 -30.42 13.67
N ILE A 295 13.13 -31.48 13.83
CA ILE A 295 14.58 -31.40 13.86
C ILE A 295 15.12 -31.35 12.42
N GLU A 296 15.75 -30.23 12.06
CA GLU A 296 16.35 -30.04 10.75
C GLU A 296 17.58 -30.95 10.61
N TRP A 297 18.52 -30.84 11.57
CA TRP A 297 19.77 -31.61 11.56
C TRP A 297 20.42 -31.70 12.95
N VAL A 298 21.34 -32.66 13.07
CA VAL A 298 22.31 -32.79 14.16
C VAL A 298 23.69 -32.97 13.54
N SER A 299 24.70 -32.23 14.02
CA SER A 299 26.06 -32.30 13.48
C SER A 299 27.13 -32.12 14.56
N ILE A 300 28.36 -32.54 14.27
CA ILE A 300 29.53 -32.31 15.11
C ILE A 300 30.10 -30.94 14.76
N VAL A 301 30.17 -30.04 15.74
CA VAL A 301 30.66 -28.66 15.54
C VAL A 301 32.03 -28.40 16.14
N ALA A 302 32.49 -29.28 17.04
CA ALA A 302 33.83 -29.22 17.61
C ALA A 302 34.27 -30.59 18.14
N GLY A 303 35.56 -30.75 18.41
CA GLY A 303 36.14 -31.96 19.00
C GLY A 303 36.71 -32.96 18.00
N ASP A 304 36.29 -32.90 16.73
CA ASP A 304 36.77 -33.79 15.67
C ASP A 304 37.51 -33.03 14.56
N PRO A 305 38.76 -32.61 14.79
CA PRO A 305 39.53 -31.84 13.80
C PRO A 305 39.93 -32.65 12.56
N LEU A 306 39.76 -33.97 12.59
CA LEU A 306 40.16 -34.89 11.53
C LEU A 306 38.94 -35.45 10.78
N GLU A 307 37.73 -35.01 11.11
CA GLU A 307 36.46 -35.44 10.51
C GLU A 307 36.30 -36.98 10.47
N GLN A 308 36.75 -37.64 11.54
CA GLN A 308 36.72 -39.10 11.66
C GLN A 308 35.36 -39.63 12.11
N PHE A 309 34.46 -38.78 12.59
CA PHE A 309 33.14 -39.15 13.07
C PHE A 309 32.03 -38.56 12.20
N VAL A 310 30.98 -39.37 11.98
CA VAL A 310 29.81 -39.02 11.18
C VAL A 310 28.55 -39.24 12.00
N VAL A 311 27.56 -38.35 11.78
CA VAL A 311 26.24 -38.42 12.40
C VAL A 311 25.24 -38.95 11.38
N ASP A 312 24.75 -40.17 11.60
CA ASP A 312 23.73 -40.80 10.76
C ASP A 312 22.35 -40.63 11.40
N ARG A 313 21.41 -39.96 10.71
CA ARG A 313 20.01 -39.89 11.12
C ARG A 313 19.32 -41.24 10.87
N SER A 314 18.64 -41.77 11.88
CA SER A 314 17.80 -42.95 11.76
C SER A 314 16.61 -42.69 10.82
N ALA A 315 16.15 -43.73 10.11
CA ALA A 315 15.00 -43.63 9.20
C ALA A 315 13.67 -43.42 9.93
N VAL A 316 13.62 -43.71 11.24
CA VAL A 316 12.42 -43.60 12.06
C VAL A 316 12.76 -42.82 13.33
N GLY A 317 12.02 -41.75 13.57
CA GLY A 317 12.17 -40.88 14.74
C GLY A 317 13.36 -39.92 14.65
N ASN A 318 13.62 -39.24 15.76
CA ASN A 318 14.70 -38.26 15.91
C ASN A 318 15.91 -38.88 16.63
N GLU A 319 16.32 -40.06 16.18
CA GLU A 319 17.49 -40.76 16.67
C GLU A 319 18.67 -40.56 15.70
N TYR A 320 19.84 -40.23 16.24
CA TYR A 320 21.06 -39.97 15.50
C TYR A 320 22.19 -40.83 16.04
N LYS A 321 22.85 -41.59 15.16
CA LYS A 321 23.92 -42.52 15.50
C LYS A 321 25.25 -41.90 15.15
N ILE A 322 26.12 -41.76 16.14
CA ILE A 322 27.47 -41.28 15.96
C ILE A 322 28.36 -42.48 15.68
N LYS A 323 28.94 -42.51 14.48
CA LYS A 323 29.80 -43.58 13.99
C LYS A 323 31.15 -43.02 13.59
N ALA A 324 32.14 -43.88 13.47
CA ALA A 324 33.36 -43.51 12.78
C ALA A 324 33.18 -43.66 11.27
N SER A 325 33.72 -42.73 10.50
CA SER A 325 33.75 -42.80 9.03
C SER A 325 34.58 -43.99 8.55
N GLU A 326 35.71 -44.25 9.22
CA GLU A 326 36.67 -45.34 8.94
C GLU A 326 37.36 -45.80 10.24
N LEU A 327 38.56 -46.41 10.15
CA LEU A 327 39.40 -46.75 11.30
C LEU A 327 39.82 -45.46 12.05
N VAL A 328 39.35 -45.31 13.28
CA VAL A 328 39.73 -44.18 14.13
C VAL A 328 41.21 -44.31 14.52
N HIS A 329 41.99 -43.28 14.21
CA HIS A 329 43.41 -43.19 14.60
C HIS A 329 43.53 -42.75 16.07
N TRP A 330 43.37 -43.71 16.98
CA TRP A 330 43.43 -43.46 18.43
C TRP A 330 44.78 -42.93 18.93
N ASP A 331 45.87 -43.13 18.18
CA ASP A 331 47.18 -42.55 18.49
C ASP A 331 47.16 -41.01 18.48
N SER A 332 46.22 -40.42 17.73
CA SER A 332 45.98 -38.97 17.68
C SER A 332 45.13 -38.47 18.87
N PHE A 333 44.50 -39.37 19.63
CA PHE A 333 43.62 -39.07 20.76
C PHE A 333 43.96 -39.91 22.01
N PRO A 334 45.14 -39.71 22.62
CA PRO A 334 45.64 -40.56 23.71
C PRO A 334 44.81 -40.52 25.00
N TYR A 335 43.89 -39.55 25.13
CA TYR A 335 42.97 -39.41 26.27
C TYR A 335 41.50 -39.53 25.87
N GLY A 336 41.22 -39.99 24.64
CA GLY A 336 39.88 -39.95 24.08
C GLY A 336 39.55 -38.63 23.37
N CYS A 337 38.36 -38.58 22.78
CA CYS A 337 37.89 -37.44 21.98
C CYS A 337 36.62 -36.84 22.59
N ASN A 338 36.60 -35.52 22.78
CA ASN A 338 35.46 -34.78 23.30
C ASN A 338 34.70 -34.10 22.16
N LEU A 339 33.69 -34.77 21.62
CA LEU A 339 32.86 -34.25 20.53
C LEU A 339 31.83 -33.27 21.07
N THR A 340 31.59 -32.18 20.36
CA THR A 340 30.46 -31.26 20.62
C THR A 340 29.44 -31.43 19.52
N LEU A 341 28.26 -31.92 19.87
CA LEU A 341 27.12 -32.01 18.97
C LEU A 341 26.28 -30.75 19.06
N GLN A 342 25.72 -30.33 17.93
CA GLN A 342 24.71 -29.28 17.84
C GLN A 342 23.47 -29.83 17.15
N ALA A 343 22.30 -29.56 17.70
CA ALA A 343 21.01 -29.80 17.06
C ALA A 343 20.39 -28.47 16.63
N LYS A 344 19.67 -28.46 15.51
CA LYS A 344 18.90 -27.33 15.01
C LYS A 344 17.49 -27.76 14.64
N ASP A 345 16.50 -27.01 15.09
CA ASP A 345 15.10 -27.17 14.68
C ASP A 345 14.77 -26.43 13.37
N ARG A 346 13.57 -26.68 12.83
CA ARG A 346 13.00 -25.97 11.67
C ARG A 346 12.08 -24.82 12.09
N GLY A 347 12.18 -24.38 13.34
CA GLY A 347 11.32 -23.34 13.88
C GLY A 347 11.59 -21.96 13.30
N SER A 348 10.64 -21.06 13.53
CA SER A 348 10.74 -19.65 13.13
C SER A 348 10.70 -18.73 14.36
N PRO A 349 11.84 -18.13 14.76
CA PRO A 349 13.20 -18.37 14.26
C PRO A 349 13.76 -19.74 14.69
N PRO A 350 14.77 -20.27 13.99
CA PRO A 350 15.35 -21.55 14.36
C PRO A 350 16.15 -21.46 15.66
N LYS A 351 16.04 -22.45 16.53
CA LYS A 351 16.83 -22.56 17.77
C LYS A 351 17.79 -23.74 17.72
N PHE A 352 18.78 -23.67 18.61
CA PHE A 352 19.92 -24.57 18.63
C PHE A 352 20.21 -25.03 20.06
N SER A 353 20.70 -26.26 20.20
CA SER A 353 21.27 -26.75 21.46
C SER A 353 22.61 -27.41 21.21
N ASN A 354 23.48 -27.38 22.22
CA ASN A 354 24.80 -28.00 22.17
C ASN A 354 24.96 -28.99 23.32
N VAL A 355 25.56 -30.15 23.05
CA VAL A 355 25.93 -31.12 24.09
C VAL A 355 27.33 -31.65 23.79
N GLN A 356 28.17 -31.71 24.82
CA GLN A 356 29.51 -32.28 24.74
C GLN A 356 29.49 -33.74 25.20
N ILE A 357 30.13 -34.62 24.43
CA ILE A 357 30.31 -36.04 24.76
C ILE A 357 31.78 -36.40 24.79
N GLY A 358 32.21 -37.07 25.85
CA GLY A 358 33.56 -37.62 25.95
C GLY A 358 33.58 -39.10 25.59
N THR A 359 34.33 -39.47 24.56
CA THR A 359 34.69 -40.86 24.29
C THR A 359 35.91 -41.20 25.14
N SER A 360 35.74 -41.85 26.30
CA SER A 360 36.87 -42.17 27.18
C SER A 360 37.57 -43.46 26.74
N VAL A 361 38.88 -43.42 26.52
CA VAL A 361 39.73 -44.61 26.36
C VAL A 361 40.41 -44.90 27.70
N LEU A 362 40.18 -46.10 28.26
CA LEU A 362 40.88 -46.55 29.47
C LEU A 362 42.33 -46.88 29.12
N LYS A 363 43.28 -46.03 29.56
CA LYS A 363 44.71 -46.33 29.50
C LYS A 363 45.08 -47.26 30.66
N VAL A 364 45.42 -48.51 30.35
CA VAL A 364 46.00 -49.44 31.33
C VAL A 364 47.52 -49.22 31.30
N GLU A 365 48.05 -48.55 32.32
CA GLU A 365 49.49 -48.46 32.53
C GLU A 365 49.91 -49.52 33.55
N ALA A 366 50.70 -50.52 33.12
CA ALA A 366 51.47 -51.35 34.03
C ALA A 366 52.91 -50.84 34.07
N LYS A 367 53.45 -50.69 35.28
CA LYS A 367 54.82 -50.26 35.52
C LYS A 367 55.58 -51.40 36.16
N ASP A 368 56.62 -51.87 35.48
CA ASP A 368 57.59 -52.79 36.05
C ASP A 368 58.46 -52.05 37.07
N ASN A 369 58.68 -52.66 38.23
CA ASN A 369 59.34 -52.02 39.37
C ASN A 369 60.78 -52.51 39.59
N ASP A 370 61.31 -53.32 38.68
CA ASP A 370 62.72 -53.64 38.64
C ASP A 370 63.50 -52.70 37.68
N LYS A 371 64.80 -52.55 37.92
CA LYS A 371 65.72 -51.78 37.07
C LYS A 371 66.53 -52.72 36.17
N GLY A 372 65.90 -53.77 35.65
CA GLY A 372 66.55 -54.84 34.86
C GLY A 372 65.81 -55.14 33.55
N LYS A 373 66.50 -55.71 32.56
CA LYS A 373 65.95 -55.99 31.22
C LYS A 373 65.29 -57.38 31.16
N ASP A 374 64.03 -57.53 31.54
CA ASP A 374 63.18 -58.68 31.12
C ASP A 374 61.67 -58.57 31.36
N GLY A 375 61.12 -57.41 31.75
CA GLY A 375 59.66 -57.22 31.86
C GLY A 375 58.91 -57.18 30.53
N ASP A 376 58.56 -58.33 29.95
CA ASP A 376 57.59 -58.41 28.85
C ASP A 376 56.17 -58.30 29.41
N ILE A 377 55.68 -57.06 29.57
CA ILE A 377 54.34 -56.78 30.06
C ILE A 377 53.32 -57.14 28.97
N ARG A 378 52.62 -58.26 29.15
CA ARG A 378 51.54 -58.69 28.26
C ARG A 378 50.19 -58.42 28.90
N TYR A 379 49.37 -57.64 28.21
CA TYR A 379 47.98 -57.41 28.60
C TYR A 379 47.10 -58.49 27.97
N SER A 380 46.18 -59.08 28.73
CA SER A 380 45.12 -59.94 28.19
C SER A 380 43.78 -59.48 28.72
N ILE A 381 42.84 -59.18 27.83
CA ILE A 381 41.45 -58.89 28.18
C ILE A 381 40.70 -60.22 28.20
N ARG A 382 40.22 -60.67 29.36
CA ARG A 382 39.28 -61.80 29.44
C ARG A 382 37.87 -61.24 29.52
N GLY A 383 37.02 -61.61 28.56
CA GLY A 383 35.57 -61.45 28.71
C GLY A 383 35.07 -62.37 29.81
N TRP A 384 34.10 -61.89 30.60
CA TRP A 384 33.37 -62.75 31.52
C TRP A 384 32.35 -63.55 30.69
N GLU A 385 32.41 -64.88 30.75
CA GLU A 385 31.38 -65.78 30.20
C GLU A 385 30.03 -65.60 30.88
#